data_AF-A0A2V5QGT0-F1
#
_entry.id   AF-A0A2V5QGT0-F1
#
_cell.length_a   1.000
_cell.length_b   1.000
_cell.length_c   1.000
_cell.angle_alpha   90.00
_cell.angle_beta   90.00
_cell.angle_gamma   90.00
#
_symmetry.space_group_name_H-M   'P 1'
#
loop_
_entity.id
_entity.type
_entity.pdbx_description
1 polymer ?
#
loop_
_entity_poly.entity_id
_entity_poly.type
_entity_poly.pdbx_seq_one_letter_code
_entity_poly.pdbx_strand_id
1 'polypeptide(L)'
;MNNPAPAIFPPNDIGDARPTNQAVLDWVHEIATLTEPENIFWCDGSDRENEFLIAESLKQNVLIKLNQEKIPHSYLHRSDPNDVARVEQFTFVCTPTKEEVGPTNNWSEPKQTYAKLRGLLKGAMRGRTMFVIPYMMGPADSPLSKIG
;
A
#
# COMPACT_ATOMS: atom_id res chain seq x y z
N MET A 1 -17.09 -15.75 -0.93
CA MET A 1 -15.69 -15.62 -0.46
C MET A 1 -15.69 -14.59 0.64
N ASN A 2 -15.26 -14.93 1.85
CA ASN A 2 -15.09 -13.95 2.93
C ASN A 2 -14.01 -12.97 2.48
N ASN A 3 -14.33 -11.68 2.39
CA ASN A 3 -13.36 -10.64 2.07
C ASN A 3 -12.34 -10.58 3.22
N PRO A 4 -11.05 -10.92 3.01
CA PRO A 4 -10.07 -11.01 4.09
C PRO A 4 -9.60 -9.65 4.63
N ALA A 5 -9.90 -8.56 3.92
CA ALA A 5 -9.66 -7.20 4.44
C ALA A 5 -10.81 -6.30 3.94
N PRO A 6 -11.98 -6.36 4.59
CA PRO A 6 -13.11 -5.52 4.23
C PRO A 6 -12.76 -4.04 4.40
N ALA A 7 -13.43 -3.20 3.61
CA ALA A 7 -13.27 -1.76 3.71
C ALA A 7 -13.56 -1.27 5.13
N ILE A 8 -12.71 -0.36 5.59
CA ILE A 8 -12.85 0.33 6.87
C ILE A 8 -13.32 1.76 6.64
N PHE A 9 -14.12 2.25 7.57
CA PHE A 9 -14.70 3.58 7.54
C PHE A 9 -14.35 4.28 8.86
N PRO A 10 -13.40 5.22 8.85
CA PRO A 10 -13.02 5.93 10.06
C PRO A 10 -14.12 6.90 10.54
N PRO A 11 -14.10 7.28 11.82
CA PRO A 11 -14.77 8.51 12.29
C PRO A 11 -14.25 9.75 11.55
N ASN A 12 -14.97 10.87 11.66
CA ASN A 12 -14.51 12.16 11.14
C ASN A 12 -13.10 12.51 11.65
N ASP A 13 -12.34 13.21 10.81
CA ASP A 13 -10.98 13.70 11.07
C ASP A 13 -9.91 12.59 11.13
N ILE A 14 -10.16 11.43 10.53
CA ILE A 14 -9.17 10.36 10.32
C ILE A 14 -9.29 9.87 8.87
N GLY A 15 -8.17 9.75 8.16
CA GLY A 15 -8.16 9.25 6.77
C GLY A 15 -8.68 10.24 5.73
N ASP A 16 -8.71 11.53 6.05
CA ASP A 16 -9.23 12.62 5.22
C ASP A 16 -8.18 13.70 4.91
N ALA A 17 -6.89 13.42 5.14
CA ALA A 17 -5.74 14.30 4.88
C ALA A 17 -5.41 14.49 3.39
N ARG A 18 -6.44 14.76 2.60
CA ARG A 18 -6.38 14.97 1.16
C ARG A 18 -5.51 16.19 0.84
N PRO A 19 -4.52 16.08 -0.06
CA PRO A 19 -3.65 17.19 -0.42
C PRO A 19 -4.36 18.15 -1.39
N THR A 20 -3.77 19.33 -1.57
CA THR A 20 -4.17 20.29 -2.62
C THR A 20 -3.46 20.05 -3.96
N ASN A 21 -2.48 19.15 -4.02
CA ASN A 21 -1.71 18.86 -5.22
C ASN A 21 -2.57 18.13 -6.27
N GLN A 22 -2.97 18.84 -7.32
CA GLN A 22 -3.85 18.31 -8.35
C GLN A 22 -3.30 17.07 -9.06
N ALA A 23 -1.98 16.99 -9.30
CA ALA A 23 -1.39 15.83 -9.97
C ALA A 23 -1.54 14.54 -9.14
N VAL A 24 -1.44 14.65 -7.81
CA VAL A 24 -1.69 13.52 -6.91
C VAL A 24 -3.18 13.15 -6.92
N LEU A 25 -4.06 14.14 -6.88
CA LEU A 25 -5.51 13.92 -6.90
C LEU A 25 -5.96 13.22 -8.19
N ASP A 26 -5.44 13.65 -9.34
CA ASP A 26 -5.74 13.07 -10.64
C ASP A 26 -5.23 11.63 -10.74
N TRP A 27 -4.01 11.37 -10.25
CA TRP A 27 -3.45 10.03 -10.21
C TRP A 27 -4.25 9.10 -9.30
N VAL A 28 -4.59 9.52 -8.08
CA VAL A 28 -5.42 8.74 -7.16
C VAL A 28 -6.80 8.46 -7.76
N HIS A 29 -7.39 9.44 -8.47
CA HIS A 29 -8.65 9.23 -9.17
C HIS A 29 -8.54 8.20 -10.30
N GLU A 30 -7.45 8.24 -11.09
CA GLU A 30 -7.19 7.24 -12.13
C GLU A 30 -7.07 5.83 -11.52
N ILE A 31 -6.29 5.68 -10.45
CA ILE A 31 -6.09 4.39 -9.79
C ILE A 31 -7.38 3.90 -9.15
N ALA A 32 -8.14 4.75 -8.45
CA ALA A 32 -9.43 4.39 -7.89
C ALA A 32 -10.43 3.93 -8.98
N THR A 33 -10.45 4.61 -10.12
CA THR A 33 -11.29 4.22 -11.27
C THR A 33 -10.90 2.84 -11.80
N LEU A 34 -9.60 2.52 -11.82
CA LEU A 34 -9.10 1.22 -12.26
C LEU A 34 -9.41 0.12 -11.23
N THR A 35 -9.11 0.35 -9.95
CA THR A 35 -9.12 -0.69 -8.92
C THR A 35 -10.48 -0.87 -8.24
N GLU A 36 -11.39 0.10 -8.40
CA GLU A 36 -12.76 0.10 -7.85
C GLU A 36 -12.81 -0.14 -6.33
N PRO A 37 -12.11 0.66 -5.50
CA PRO A 37 -12.17 0.52 -4.05
C PRO A 37 -13.51 0.99 -3.49
N GLU A 38 -13.89 0.47 -2.33
CA GLU A 38 -15.11 0.89 -1.61
C GLU A 38 -14.89 2.20 -0.84
N ASN A 39 -13.67 2.44 -0.38
CA ASN A 39 -13.28 3.64 0.35
C ASN A 39 -11.88 4.10 -0.09
N ILE A 40 -11.60 5.40 -0.04
CA ILE A 40 -10.26 5.97 -0.19
C ILE A 40 -9.89 6.63 1.13
N PHE A 41 -8.77 6.21 1.70
CA PHE A 41 -8.26 6.68 2.99
C PHE A 41 -6.94 7.43 2.77
N TRP A 42 -6.92 8.72 3.10
CA TRP A 42 -5.75 9.60 2.95
C TRP A 42 -4.97 9.66 4.26
N CYS A 43 -3.81 9.02 4.28
CA CYS A 43 -3.04 8.87 5.51
C CYS A 43 -2.32 10.16 5.93
N ASP A 44 -2.28 10.42 7.24
CA ASP A 44 -1.57 11.55 7.85
C ASP A 44 -0.39 11.16 8.75
N GLY A 45 -0.28 9.89 9.14
CA GLY A 45 0.77 9.39 10.02
C GLY A 45 0.63 9.80 11.49
N SER A 46 -0.54 10.31 11.90
CA SER A 46 -0.82 10.73 13.28
C SER A 46 -0.99 9.52 14.22
N ASP A 47 -0.78 9.77 15.52
CA ASP A 47 -1.01 8.73 16.53
C ASP A 47 -2.47 8.23 16.54
N ARG A 48 -3.43 9.14 16.29
CA ARG A 48 -4.86 8.81 16.24
C ARG A 48 -5.19 7.90 15.04
N GLU A 49 -4.59 8.16 13.88
CA GLU A 49 -4.67 7.27 12.72
C GLU A 49 -4.08 5.90 13.03
N ASN A 50 -2.87 5.87 13.60
CA ASN A 50 -2.19 4.62 13.95
C ASN A 50 -3.01 3.78 14.93
N GLU A 51 -3.56 4.39 15.98
CA GLU A 51 -4.45 3.73 16.94
C GLU A 51 -5.70 3.14 16.27
N PHE A 52 -6.33 3.90 15.36
CA PHE A 52 -7.48 3.45 14.60
C PHE A 52 -7.15 2.24 13.71
N LEU A 53 -6.05 2.30 12.95
CA LEU A 53 -5.65 1.22 12.04
C LEU A 53 -5.24 -0.05 12.80
N ILE A 54 -4.58 0.09 13.95
CA ILE A 54 -4.28 -1.04 14.84
C ILE A 54 -5.58 -1.66 15.37
N ALA A 55 -6.53 -0.86 15.83
CA ALA A 55 -7.81 -1.34 16.35
C ALA A 55 -8.60 -2.11 15.28
N GLU A 56 -8.69 -1.59 14.06
CA GLU A 56 -9.33 -2.29 12.95
C GLU A 56 -8.58 -3.58 12.56
N SER A 57 -7.25 -3.56 12.58
CA SER A 57 -6.44 -4.75 12.28
C SER A 57 -6.62 -5.87 13.30
N LEU A 58 -6.77 -5.53 14.59
CA LEU A 58 -7.10 -6.49 15.66
C LEU A 58 -8.50 -7.07 15.46
N LYS A 59 -9.49 -6.22 15.16
CA LYS A 59 -10.88 -6.62 14.89
C LYS A 59 -11.00 -7.56 13.69
N GLN A 60 -10.18 -7.34 12.67
CA GLN A 60 -10.10 -8.17 11.47
C GLN A 60 -9.22 -9.43 11.65
N ASN A 61 -8.63 -9.63 12.83
CA ASN A 61 -7.68 -10.72 13.13
C ASN A 61 -6.43 -10.73 12.23
N VAL A 62 -6.07 -9.58 11.66
CA VAL A 62 -4.80 -9.39 10.94
C VAL A 62 -3.65 -9.34 11.94
N LEU A 63 -3.89 -8.69 13.09
CA LEU A 63 -2.92 -8.59 14.18
C LEU A 63 -3.39 -9.36 15.41
N ILE A 64 -2.41 -9.87 16.17
CA ILE A 64 -2.58 -10.47 17.49
C ILE A 64 -1.86 -9.57 18.49
N LYS A 65 -2.58 -9.10 19.50
CA LYS A 65 -2.00 -8.29 20.58
C LYS A 65 -1.07 -9.14 21.45
N LEU A 66 0.17 -8.70 21.66
CA LEU A 66 1.12 -9.38 22.54
C LEU A 66 0.88 -9.01 24.01
N ASN A 67 1.63 -9.65 24.92
CA ASN A 67 1.58 -9.29 26.34
C ASN A 67 2.12 -7.87 26.55
N GLN A 68 1.25 -6.94 26.95
CA GLN A 68 1.59 -5.52 27.07
C GLN A 68 2.38 -5.16 28.32
N GLU A 69 2.37 -6.01 29.36
CA GLU A 69 3.23 -5.81 30.54
C GLU A 69 4.70 -6.12 30.20
N LYS A 70 4.93 -7.06 29.28
CA LYS A 70 6.28 -7.46 28.85
C LYS A 70 6.78 -6.66 27.66
N ILE A 71 5.91 -6.45 26.67
CA ILE A 71 6.26 -5.80 25.39
C ILE A 71 5.10 -4.86 24.99
N PRO A 72 5.05 -3.64 25.54
CA PRO A 72 3.99 -2.69 25.23
C PRO A 72 3.99 -2.28 23.76
N HIS A 73 2.82 -1.90 23.25
CA HIS A 73 2.59 -1.44 21.87
C HIS A 73 3.05 -2.42 20.78
N SER A 74 3.11 -3.72 21.10
CA SER A 74 3.62 -4.75 20.19
C SER A 74 2.56 -5.75 19.77
N TYR A 75 2.65 -6.18 18.52
CA TYR A 75 1.66 -7.01 17.82
C TYR A 75 2.36 -8.09 16.98
N LEU A 76 1.69 -9.21 16.78
CA LEU A 76 2.12 -10.30 15.90
C LEU A 76 1.18 -10.41 14.70
N HIS A 77 1.76 -10.36 13.50
CA HIS A 77 1.09 -10.77 12.27
C HIS A 77 1.62 -12.15 11.84
N ARG A 78 0.76 -12.98 11.25
CA ARG A 78 1.16 -14.25 10.62
C ARG A 78 0.65 -14.22 9.18
N SER A 79 1.57 -14.22 8.21
CA SER A 79 1.22 -14.19 6.80
C SER A 79 0.74 -15.56 6.30
N ASP A 80 0.19 -15.59 5.08
CA ASP A 80 -0.12 -16.84 4.38
C ASP A 80 1.18 -17.61 4.10
N PRO A 81 1.22 -18.95 4.26
CA PRO A 81 2.42 -19.74 3.98
C PRO A 81 2.96 -19.62 2.55
N ASN A 82 2.13 -19.17 1.59
CA ASN A 82 2.54 -18.93 0.22
C ASN A 82 3.16 -17.53 -0.01
N ASP A 83 3.12 -16.65 1.01
CA ASP A 83 3.63 -15.27 0.94
C ASP A 83 4.46 -14.94 2.20
N VAL A 84 5.68 -15.49 2.24
CA VAL A 84 6.59 -15.42 3.40
C VAL A 84 7.94 -14.78 3.08
N ALA A 85 8.20 -14.51 1.81
CA ALA A 85 9.48 -13.99 1.34
C ALA A 85 9.31 -13.24 0.02
N ARG A 86 10.31 -12.42 -0.34
CA ARG A 86 10.36 -11.77 -1.65
C ARG A 86 10.37 -12.82 -2.75
N VAL A 87 9.59 -12.59 -3.81
CA VAL A 87 9.47 -13.51 -4.95
C VAL A 87 10.35 -13.03 -6.11
N GLU A 88 11.66 -13.28 -6.02
CA GLU A 88 12.66 -12.73 -6.96
C GLU A 88 12.35 -13.02 -8.44
N GLN A 89 11.81 -14.21 -8.74
CA GLN A 89 11.38 -14.60 -10.09
C GLN A 89 10.26 -13.74 -10.70
N PHE A 90 9.52 -12.97 -9.88
CA PHE A 90 8.48 -12.04 -10.32
C PHE A 90 8.82 -10.57 -10.01
N THR A 91 10.08 -10.27 -9.69
CA THR A 91 10.59 -8.90 -9.55
C THR A 91 11.27 -8.50 -10.83
N PHE A 92 10.78 -7.45 -11.50
CA PHE A 92 11.24 -7.02 -12.83
C PHE A 92 11.72 -5.57 -12.85
N VAL A 93 12.74 -5.32 -13.66
CA VAL A 93 13.18 -3.98 -14.06
C VAL A 93 12.72 -3.76 -15.50
N CYS A 94 11.80 -2.82 -15.71
CA CYS A 94 11.15 -2.60 -17.00
C CYS A 94 11.73 -1.35 -17.70
N THR A 95 13.01 -1.40 -18.07
CA THR A 95 13.64 -0.39 -18.94
C THR A 95 13.18 -0.57 -20.40
N PRO A 96 13.31 0.46 -21.26
CA PRO A 96 12.94 0.37 -22.68
C PRO A 96 13.61 -0.80 -23.42
N THR A 97 14.88 -1.07 -23.13
CA THR A 97 15.63 -2.19 -23.72
C THR A 97 16.11 -3.16 -22.65
N LYS A 98 16.35 -4.42 -23.05
CA LYS A 98 16.80 -5.48 -22.14
C LYS A 98 18.23 -5.25 -21.65
N GLU A 99 19.06 -4.64 -22.49
CA GLU A 99 20.48 -4.44 -22.25
C GLU A 99 20.72 -3.48 -21.08
N GLU A 100 19.85 -2.50 -20.89
CA GLU A 100 19.90 -1.53 -19.77
C GLU A 100 19.76 -2.16 -18.39
N VAL A 101 19.13 -3.34 -18.30
CA VAL A 101 18.87 -4.04 -17.03
C VAL A 101 20.12 -4.73 -16.47
N GLY A 102 21.06 -5.08 -17.37
CA GLY A 102 22.23 -5.87 -17.04
C GLY A 102 21.91 -7.35 -16.70
N PRO A 103 22.95 -8.16 -16.45
CA PRO A 103 22.80 -9.61 -16.30
C PRO A 103 22.26 -10.07 -14.93
N THR A 104 22.11 -9.15 -13.97
CA THR A 104 21.75 -9.46 -12.57
C THR A 104 20.27 -9.29 -12.24
N ASN A 105 19.46 -8.87 -13.21
CA ASN A 105 18.07 -8.44 -13.00
C ASN A 105 17.15 -9.13 -14.01
N ASN A 106 15.88 -9.33 -13.65
CA ASN A 106 14.88 -9.80 -14.60
C ASN A 106 14.35 -8.62 -15.40
N TRP A 107 14.47 -8.67 -16.72
CA TRP A 107 13.81 -7.71 -17.60
C TRP A 107 12.48 -8.24 -18.10
N SER A 108 11.49 -7.36 -18.20
CA SER A 108 10.23 -7.62 -18.88
C SER A 108 9.89 -6.41 -19.76
N GLU A 109 9.34 -6.67 -20.94
CA GLU A 109 9.01 -5.59 -21.88
C GLU A 109 7.99 -4.64 -21.22
N PRO A 110 8.26 -3.32 -21.16
CA PRO A 110 7.43 -2.41 -20.39
C PRO A 110 5.97 -2.41 -20.80
N LYS A 111 5.67 -2.26 -22.11
CA LYS A 111 4.29 -2.11 -22.58
C LYS A 111 3.44 -3.35 -22.27
N GLN A 112 3.98 -4.54 -22.49
CA GLN A 112 3.35 -5.81 -22.17
C GLN A 112 3.13 -5.95 -20.67
N THR A 113 4.12 -5.56 -19.86
CA THR A 113 4.06 -5.66 -18.40
C THR A 113 2.99 -4.72 -17.84
N TYR A 114 2.99 -3.46 -18.23
CA TYR A 114 1.97 -2.49 -17.81
C TYR A 114 0.56 -2.90 -18.25
N ALA A 115 0.40 -3.42 -19.49
CA ALA A 115 -0.89 -3.93 -19.95
C ALA A 115 -1.38 -5.11 -19.09
N LYS A 116 -0.48 -6.05 -18.75
CA LYS A 116 -0.79 -7.17 -17.86
C LYS A 116 -1.17 -6.69 -16.46
N LEU A 117 -0.38 -5.80 -15.85
CA LEU A 117 -0.62 -5.28 -14.50
C LEU A 117 -1.93 -4.49 -14.42
N ARG A 118 -2.23 -3.63 -15.39
CA ARG A 118 -3.53 -2.92 -15.44
C ARG A 118 -4.70 -3.90 -15.59
N GLY A 119 -4.52 -4.99 -16.34
CA GLY A 119 -5.51 -6.06 -16.41
C GLY A 119 -5.75 -6.74 -15.06
N LEU A 120 -4.69 -7.03 -14.30
CA LEU A 120 -4.77 -7.64 -12.97
C LEU A 120 -5.37 -6.69 -11.92
N LEU A 121 -5.06 -5.40 -12.01
CA LEU A 121 -5.53 -4.39 -11.06
C LEU A 121 -6.99 -4.00 -11.26
N LYS A 122 -7.58 -4.28 -12.42
CA LYS A 122 -8.97 -3.90 -12.73
C LYS A 122 -9.95 -4.50 -11.72
N GLY A 123 -10.59 -3.65 -10.92
CA GLY A 123 -11.52 -4.07 -9.87
C GLY A 123 -10.89 -4.84 -8.71
N ALA A 124 -9.55 -4.84 -8.57
CA ALA A 124 -8.84 -5.63 -7.57
C ALA A 124 -9.10 -5.19 -6.11
N MET A 125 -9.62 -3.97 -5.91
CA MET A 125 -9.90 -3.40 -4.60
C MET A 125 -11.39 -3.37 -4.23
N ARG A 126 -12.28 -4.03 -4.99
CA ARG A 126 -13.72 -4.11 -4.67
C ARG A 126 -13.94 -4.59 -3.23
N GLY A 127 -14.72 -3.81 -2.48
CA GLY A 127 -15.02 -4.08 -1.07
C GLY A 127 -13.85 -3.82 -0.12
N ARG A 128 -12.77 -3.15 -0.56
CA ARG A 128 -11.59 -2.81 0.26
C ARG A 128 -11.36 -1.30 0.30
N THR A 129 -10.59 -0.87 1.29
CA THR A 129 -10.09 0.50 1.37
C THR A 129 -8.80 0.62 0.54
N MET A 130 -8.73 1.66 -0.30
CA MET A 130 -7.48 2.10 -0.93
C MET A 130 -6.82 3.15 -0.05
N PHE A 131 -5.66 2.82 0.51
CA PHE A 131 -4.86 3.76 1.31
C PHE A 131 -3.96 4.58 0.39
N VAL A 132 -3.95 5.89 0.58
CA VAL A 132 -3.00 6.81 -0.05
C VAL A 132 -2.01 7.24 1.03
N ILE A 133 -0.77 6.75 0.92
CA ILE A 133 0.24 6.85 1.98
C ILE A 133 1.39 7.74 1.49
N PRO A 134 1.36 9.06 1.73
CA PRO A 134 2.50 9.91 1.42
C PRO A 134 3.68 9.53 2.34
N TYR A 135 4.88 9.46 1.78
CA TYR A 135 6.08 9.17 2.56
C TYR A 135 7.29 9.97 2.10
N MET A 136 8.30 10.00 2.96
CA MET A 136 9.56 10.66 2.71
C MET A 136 10.72 9.71 2.99
N MET A 137 11.63 9.61 2.03
CA MET A 137 12.87 8.86 2.15
C MET A 137 13.99 9.81 2.56
N GLY A 138 14.37 9.75 3.84
CA GLY A 138 15.40 10.57 4.44
C GLY A 138 14.85 11.66 5.37
N PRO A 139 15.72 12.39 6.09
CA PRO A 139 15.33 13.47 6.99
C PRO A 139 14.63 14.64 6.27
N ALA A 140 13.65 15.28 6.90
CA ALA A 140 12.88 16.35 6.28
C ALA A 140 13.70 17.59 5.85
N ASP A 141 14.80 17.82 6.55
CA ASP A 141 15.74 18.92 6.31
C ASP A 141 16.88 18.56 5.34
N SER A 142 16.95 17.32 4.86
CA SER A 142 18.00 16.88 3.95
C SER A 142 17.69 17.26 2.50
N PRO A 143 18.64 17.87 1.76
CA PRO A 143 18.47 18.17 0.34
C PRO A 143 18.46 16.92 -0.55
N LEU A 144 18.82 15.76 0.01
CA LEU A 144 18.82 14.47 -0.69
C LEU A 144 17.50 13.71 -0.55
N SER A 145 16.57 14.22 0.28
CA SER A 145 15.30 13.53 0.54
C SER A 145 14.44 13.42 -0.70
N LYS A 146 13.70 12.30 -0.77
CA LYS A 146 12.77 12.00 -1.87
C LYS A 146 11.37 11.78 -1.32
N ILE A 147 10.38 12.31 -2.02
CA ILE A 147 8.95 12.13 -1.70
C ILE A 147 8.41 11.00 -2.56
N GLY A 148 7.53 10.20 -1.97
CA GLY A 148 6.72 9.20 -2.67
C GLY A 148 5.28 9.20 -2.17
#